data_AF-A0A158E5U3-F1
#
_entry.id   AF-A0A158E5U3-F1
#
_cell.length_a   1.000
_cell.length_b   1.000
_cell.length_c   1.000
_cell.angle_alpha   90.00
_cell.angle_beta   90.00
_cell.angle_gamma   90.00
#
_symmetry.space_group_name_H-M   'P 1'
#
loop_
_entity.id
_entity.type
_entity.pdbx_description
1 polymer ?
#
loop_
_entity_poly.entity_id
_entity_poly.type
_entity_poly.pdbx_seq_one_letter_code
_entity_poly.pdbx_strand_id
1 'polypeptide(L)'
;MIARRTTIRQLPLTEVVDRDTPGATPVSITTPEGGTIYHTVPLADPATGKRRDARPQWIASTFPLFPVVRLGDGAPWAEANIWLIDMLESKSSPNMLTFASIADDLAAFRRYLDDEGIDWLAFPANKRQRPTYRYSASIKLAVQAGELSAGVAKRRMGAVARFYRWLITEAGFRPANAPWVESDRFIEFKDQKGFSGVIEVKTTDLSIRCRRAEDPWDDRIQDGGRLRPLSSSEQSVLLESLAALGNIEMTLWMRAPVNSANR
;
A
#
# COMPACT_ATOMS: atom_id res chain seq x y z
N MET A 1 -33.80 -15.77 -10.44
CA MET A 1 -32.89 -14.85 -11.14
C MET A 1 -31.60 -15.59 -11.46
N ILE A 2 -31.27 -15.75 -12.74
CA ILE A 2 -30.02 -16.41 -13.17
C ILE A 2 -28.89 -15.42 -12.97
N ALA A 3 -27.93 -15.73 -12.10
CA ALA A 3 -26.74 -14.92 -11.89
C ALA A 3 -25.99 -14.78 -13.23
N ARG A 4 -26.06 -13.61 -13.85
CA ARG A 4 -25.23 -13.29 -15.02
C ARG A 4 -23.79 -13.21 -14.56
N ARG A 5 -22.96 -14.13 -15.03
CA ARG A 5 -21.51 -14.15 -14.85
C ARG A 5 -20.96 -12.89 -15.54
N THR A 6 -20.81 -11.80 -14.77
CA THR A 6 -20.17 -10.59 -15.28
C THR A 6 -18.69 -10.91 -15.37
N THR A 7 -18.17 -11.09 -16.58
CA THR A 7 -16.73 -11.32 -16.80
C THR A 7 -16.00 -10.04 -16.42
N ILE A 8 -15.51 -10.00 -15.17
CA ILE A 8 -14.56 -8.96 -14.74
C ILE A 8 -13.36 -9.07 -15.69
N ARG A 9 -12.90 -7.94 -16.21
CA ARG A 9 -11.73 -7.89 -17.11
C ARG A 9 -10.54 -8.55 -16.40
N GLN A 10 -10.11 -9.70 -16.89
CA GLN A 10 -8.88 -10.35 -16.46
C GLN A 10 -7.73 -9.85 -17.31
N LEU A 11 -6.64 -9.44 -16.67
CA LEU A 11 -5.42 -9.00 -17.34
C LEU A 11 -4.34 -10.05 -17.04
N PRO A 12 -3.90 -10.84 -18.03
CA PRO A 12 -2.76 -11.72 -17.83
C PRO A 12 -1.50 -10.86 -17.70
N LEU A 13 -0.64 -11.20 -16.73
CA LEU A 13 0.71 -10.63 -16.72
C LEU A 13 1.48 -11.24 -17.89
N THR A 14 2.16 -10.40 -18.65
CA THR A 14 2.86 -10.80 -19.87
C THR A 14 4.31 -10.35 -19.84
N GLU A 15 5.18 -11.13 -20.48
CA GLU A 15 6.57 -10.75 -20.75
C GLU A 15 6.75 -10.38 -22.22
N VAL A 16 7.68 -9.47 -22.51
CA VAL A 16 8.04 -9.10 -23.89
C VAL A 16 8.98 -10.16 -24.44
N VAL A 17 8.68 -10.66 -25.63
CA VAL A 17 9.44 -11.72 -26.29
C VAL A 17 9.73 -11.38 -27.75
N ASP A 18 10.67 -12.10 -28.35
CA ASP A 18 10.90 -12.08 -29.78
C ASP A 18 9.68 -12.62 -30.55
N ARG A 19 9.50 -12.12 -31.78
CA ARG A 19 8.40 -12.47 -32.68
C ARG A 19 8.25 -13.98 -32.90
N ASP A 20 9.36 -14.69 -32.96
CA ASP A 20 9.40 -16.12 -33.31
C ASP A 20 9.13 -17.03 -32.10
N THR A 21 8.89 -16.46 -30.92
CA THR A 21 8.63 -17.22 -29.70
C THR A 21 7.27 -17.92 -29.76
N PRO A 22 7.17 -19.22 -29.46
CA PRO A 22 5.89 -19.93 -29.46
C PRO A 22 4.87 -19.32 -28.49
N GLY A 23 3.70 -18.95 -29.01
CA GLY A 23 2.63 -18.31 -28.25
C GLY A 23 2.72 -16.78 -28.16
N ALA A 24 3.65 -16.16 -28.90
CA ALA A 24 3.80 -14.72 -28.98
C ALA A 24 2.57 -14.05 -29.61
N THR A 25 1.99 -13.07 -28.91
CA THR A 25 0.87 -12.27 -29.35
C THR A 25 1.34 -10.83 -29.65
N PRO A 26 1.08 -10.28 -30.85
CA PRO A 26 1.47 -8.92 -31.18
C PRO A 26 0.61 -7.90 -30.42
N VAL A 27 1.26 -6.86 -29.89
CA VAL A 27 0.63 -5.72 -29.24
C VAL A 27 1.08 -4.46 -29.97
N SER A 28 0.11 -3.69 -30.44
CA SER A 28 0.35 -2.39 -31.10
C SER A 28 0.10 -1.26 -30.11
N ILE A 29 1.12 -0.44 -29.87
CA ILE A 29 0.97 0.84 -29.17
C ILE A 29 0.95 1.94 -30.21
N THR A 30 -0.08 2.77 -30.18
CA THR A 30 -0.13 4.01 -30.96
C THR A 30 0.55 5.11 -30.15
N THR A 31 1.81 5.41 -30.46
CA THR A 31 2.54 6.54 -29.91
C THR A 31 2.41 7.76 -30.83
N PRO A 32 2.45 9.00 -30.29
CA PRO A 32 2.43 10.23 -31.11
C PRO A 32 3.53 10.29 -32.18
N GLU A 33 4.65 9.59 -31.95
CA GLU A 33 5.83 9.55 -32.81
C GLU A 33 5.82 8.40 -33.84
N GLY A 34 4.70 7.67 -33.97
CA GLY A 34 4.56 6.49 -34.82
C GLY A 34 4.36 5.21 -34.01
N GLY A 35 3.54 4.30 -34.50
CA GLY A 35 3.14 3.10 -33.76
C GLY A 35 4.23 2.02 -33.71
N THR A 36 4.46 1.46 -32.52
CA THR A 36 5.40 0.35 -32.32
C THR A 36 4.63 -0.95 -32.09
N ILE A 37 5.07 -2.03 -32.74
CA ILE A 37 4.56 -3.38 -32.51
C ILE A 37 5.62 -4.18 -31.76
N TYR A 38 5.26 -4.73 -30.61
CA TYR A 38 6.07 -5.68 -29.86
C TYR A 38 5.26 -6.94 -29.62
N HIS A 39 5.94 -8.04 -29.28
CA HIS A 39 5.28 -9.32 -29.04
C HIS A 39 5.34 -9.67 -27.56
N THR A 40 4.28 -10.31 -27.06
CA THR A 40 4.15 -10.67 -25.65
C THR A 40 3.67 -12.09 -25.46
N VAL A 41 4.04 -12.71 -24.35
CA VAL A 41 3.58 -14.04 -23.94
C VAL A 41 3.04 -13.97 -22.51
N PRO A 42 1.91 -14.64 -22.20
CA PRO A 42 1.43 -14.76 -20.83
C PRO A 42 2.43 -15.51 -19.94
N LEU A 43 2.73 -14.94 -18.78
CA LEU A 43 3.64 -15.55 -17.80
C LEU A 43 3.09 -16.84 -17.21
N ALA A 44 1.78 -16.97 -17.07
CA ALA A 44 1.14 -18.23 -16.74
C ALA A 44 0.83 -18.98 -18.04
N ASP A 45 1.30 -20.22 -18.16
CA ASP A 45 0.91 -21.10 -19.25
C ASP A 45 -0.61 -21.34 -19.19
N PRO A 46 -1.37 -20.98 -20.25
CA PRO A 46 -2.83 -21.18 -20.27
C PRO A 46 -3.25 -22.65 -20.13
N ALA A 47 -2.41 -23.60 -20.56
CA ALA A 47 -2.73 -25.02 -20.54
C ALA A 47 -2.43 -25.69 -19.20
N THR A 48 -1.32 -25.32 -18.56
CA THR A 48 -0.84 -25.97 -17.33
C THR A 48 -1.04 -25.14 -16.07
N GLY A 49 -1.32 -23.83 -16.21
CA GLY A 49 -1.41 -22.87 -15.10
C GLY A 49 -0.07 -22.59 -14.40
N LYS A 50 1.03 -23.19 -14.89
CA LYS A 50 2.37 -23.01 -14.33
C LYS A 50 2.98 -21.69 -14.81
N ARG A 51 3.71 -21.02 -13.93
CA ARG A 51 4.43 -19.80 -14.28
C ARG A 51 5.69 -20.16 -15.10
N ARG A 52 5.97 -19.36 -16.13
CA ARG A 52 7.15 -19.48 -17.03
C ARG A 52 8.42 -18.87 -16.43
N ASP A 53 8.29 -18.01 -15.41
CA ASP A 53 9.35 -17.12 -14.92
C ASP A 53 10.25 -17.68 -13.80
N ALA A 54 10.38 -19.00 -13.70
CA ALA A 54 11.18 -19.69 -12.66
C ALA A 54 10.85 -19.28 -11.20
N ARG A 55 9.78 -18.52 -10.96
CA ARG A 55 9.33 -18.11 -9.63
C ARG A 55 8.78 -19.32 -8.85
N PRO A 56 8.92 -19.34 -7.52
CA PRO A 56 8.40 -20.43 -6.69
C PRO A 56 6.89 -20.68 -6.86
N GLN A 57 6.49 -21.95 -6.84
CA GLN A 57 5.09 -22.36 -7.06
C GLN A 57 4.10 -21.91 -5.96
N TRP A 58 4.59 -21.52 -4.79
CA TRP A 58 3.75 -21.00 -3.69
C TRP A 58 3.25 -19.57 -3.93
N ILE A 59 3.80 -18.86 -4.91
CA ILE A 59 3.33 -17.54 -5.30
C ILE A 59 2.03 -17.71 -6.07
N ALA A 60 0.96 -17.06 -5.62
CA ALA A 60 -0.32 -17.15 -6.32
C ALA A 60 -0.20 -16.66 -7.77
N SER A 61 -0.90 -17.34 -8.68
CA SER A 61 -0.91 -17.03 -10.11
C SER A 61 -2.01 -16.05 -10.51
N THR A 62 -2.92 -15.73 -9.59
CA THR A 62 -4.06 -14.83 -9.82
C THR A 62 -4.30 -13.97 -8.60
N PHE A 63 -4.47 -12.68 -8.83
CA PHE A 63 -4.65 -11.69 -7.76
C PHE A 63 -5.99 -10.96 -7.95
N PRO A 64 -7.06 -11.43 -7.29
CA PRO A 64 -8.35 -10.74 -7.35
C PRO A 64 -8.26 -9.38 -6.66
N LEU A 65 -8.99 -8.39 -7.19
CA LEU A 65 -9.09 -7.04 -6.61
C LEU A 65 -7.74 -6.30 -6.51
N PHE A 66 -6.85 -6.53 -7.48
CA PHE A 66 -5.57 -5.82 -7.55
C PHE A 66 -5.79 -4.30 -7.68
N PRO A 67 -5.21 -3.47 -6.80
CA PRO A 67 -5.33 -2.02 -6.86
C PRO A 67 -4.42 -1.45 -7.94
N VAL A 68 -4.99 -0.67 -8.87
CA VAL A 68 -4.23 -0.03 -9.95
C VAL A 68 -4.01 1.44 -9.64
N VAL A 69 -2.75 1.86 -9.62
CA VAL A 69 -2.37 3.28 -9.50
C VAL A 69 -2.57 3.94 -10.85
N ARG A 70 -3.35 5.03 -10.87
CA ARG A 70 -3.70 5.78 -12.08
C ARG A 70 -3.15 7.20 -12.02
N LEU A 71 -2.73 7.70 -13.17
CA LEU A 71 -2.32 9.08 -13.42
C LEU A 71 -3.54 10.00 -13.56
N GLY A 72 -3.30 11.31 -13.62
CA GLY A 72 -4.37 12.32 -13.77
C GLY A 72 -5.19 12.16 -15.06
N ASP A 73 -4.59 11.67 -16.14
CA ASP A 73 -5.25 11.34 -17.41
C ASP A 73 -6.05 10.01 -17.36
N GLY A 74 -5.98 9.30 -16.24
CA GLY A 74 -6.62 8.02 -16.03
C GLY A 74 -5.83 6.81 -16.53
N ALA A 75 -4.67 6.98 -17.16
CA ALA A 75 -3.77 5.91 -17.56
C ALA A 75 -3.12 5.25 -16.32
N PRO A 76 -2.76 3.96 -16.39
CA PRO A 76 -2.05 3.31 -15.29
C PRO A 76 -0.62 3.85 -15.17
N TRP A 77 -0.17 4.15 -13.95
CA TRP A 77 1.22 4.49 -13.69
C TRP A 77 2.08 3.22 -13.70
N ALA A 78 2.77 2.96 -14.81
CA ALA A 78 3.46 1.71 -15.07
C ALA A 78 4.41 1.30 -13.93
N GLU A 79 5.32 2.17 -13.52
CA GLU A 79 6.36 1.85 -12.54
C GLU A 79 5.78 1.55 -11.15
N ALA A 80 4.78 2.31 -10.73
CA ALA A 80 4.08 2.06 -9.48
C ALA A 80 3.33 0.73 -9.49
N ASN A 81 2.67 0.39 -10.61
CA ASN A 81 1.94 -0.87 -10.73
C ASN A 81 2.89 -2.08 -10.80
N ILE A 82 4.02 -1.97 -11.50
CA ILE A 82 5.05 -3.02 -11.53
C ILE A 82 5.62 -3.24 -10.13
N TRP A 83 5.90 -2.17 -9.39
CA TRP A 83 6.35 -2.28 -8.00
C TRP A 83 5.34 -3.00 -7.10
N LEU A 84 4.05 -2.68 -7.25
CA LEU A 84 3.00 -3.35 -6.49
C LEU A 84 2.92 -4.84 -6.82
N ILE A 85 3.06 -5.22 -8.10
CA ILE A 85 3.11 -6.62 -8.54
C ILE A 85 4.31 -7.33 -7.91
N ASP A 86 5.51 -6.78 -8.00
CA ASP A 86 6.72 -7.38 -7.41
C ASP A 86 6.60 -7.56 -5.89
N MET A 87 6.10 -6.54 -5.19
CA MET A 87 5.85 -6.63 -3.75
C MET A 87 4.81 -7.70 -3.41
N LEU A 88 3.80 -7.87 -4.26
CA LEU A 88 2.73 -8.83 -4.05
C LEU A 88 3.24 -10.26 -4.29
N GLU A 89 4.05 -10.47 -5.32
CA GLU A 89 4.70 -11.75 -5.61
C GLU A 89 5.69 -12.18 -4.54
N SER A 90 6.27 -11.23 -3.79
CA SER A 90 7.15 -11.54 -2.66
C SER A 90 6.41 -12.14 -1.45
N LYS A 91 5.07 -12.14 -1.42
CA LYS A 91 4.25 -12.55 -0.26
C LYS A 91 3.38 -13.76 -0.55
N SER A 92 3.35 -14.70 0.39
CA SER A 92 2.51 -15.91 0.26
C SER A 92 1.01 -15.62 0.44
N SER A 93 0.65 -14.69 1.33
CA SER A 93 -0.73 -14.30 1.61
C SER A 93 -0.90 -12.77 1.60
N PRO A 94 -0.92 -12.14 0.41
CA PRO A 94 -1.05 -10.70 0.28
C PRO A 94 -2.44 -10.20 0.70
N ASN A 95 -2.50 -9.19 1.59
CA ASN A 95 -3.73 -8.49 1.93
C ASN A 95 -3.95 -7.31 0.96
N MET A 96 -4.96 -7.41 0.09
CA MET A 96 -5.26 -6.40 -0.93
C MET A 96 -5.60 -5.02 -0.36
N LEU A 97 -6.16 -4.93 0.85
CA LEU A 97 -6.43 -3.63 1.50
C LEU A 97 -5.14 -2.87 1.82
N THR A 98 -4.09 -3.60 2.19
CA THR A 98 -2.76 -3.00 2.41
C THR A 98 -2.18 -2.47 1.11
N PHE A 99 -2.30 -3.22 0.01
CA PHE A 99 -1.84 -2.78 -1.30
C PHE A 99 -2.67 -1.61 -1.83
N ALA A 100 -3.99 -1.59 -1.58
CA ALA A 100 -4.85 -0.47 -1.94
C ALA A 100 -4.42 0.81 -1.19
N SER A 101 -4.14 0.68 0.10
CA SER A 101 -3.61 1.79 0.90
C SER A 101 -2.27 2.33 0.38
N ILE A 102 -1.39 1.45 -0.10
CA ILE A 102 -0.11 1.85 -0.72
C ILE A 102 -0.36 2.51 -2.09
N ALA A 103 -1.25 1.95 -2.90
CA ALA A 103 -1.63 2.51 -4.19
C ALA A 103 -2.20 3.93 -4.05
N ASP A 104 -3.05 4.16 -3.06
CA ASP A 104 -3.60 5.48 -2.74
C ASP A 104 -2.52 6.47 -2.31
N ASP A 105 -1.51 6.01 -1.55
CA ASP A 105 -0.39 6.86 -1.15
C ASP A 105 0.48 7.29 -2.34
N LEU A 106 0.74 6.36 -3.27
CA LEU A 106 1.47 6.66 -4.51
C LEU A 106 0.65 7.57 -5.43
N ALA A 107 -0.65 7.34 -5.55
CA ALA A 107 -1.54 8.19 -6.33
C ALA A 107 -1.57 9.61 -5.77
N ALA A 108 -1.64 9.77 -4.44
CA ALA A 108 -1.58 11.08 -3.79
C ALA A 108 -0.24 11.79 -4.04
N PHE A 109 0.88 11.05 -3.97
CA PHE A 109 2.20 11.58 -4.33
C PHE A 109 2.26 12.05 -5.77
N ARG A 110 1.80 11.21 -6.71
CA ARG A 110 1.85 11.53 -8.14
C ARG A 110 0.99 12.74 -8.49
N ARG A 111 -0.23 12.81 -7.97
CA ARG A 111 -1.13 13.97 -8.15
C ARG A 111 -0.47 15.26 -7.70
N TYR A 112 0.13 15.28 -6.51
CA TYR A 112 0.86 16.46 -6.03
C TYR A 112 1.98 16.90 -6.98
N LEU A 113 2.74 15.95 -7.54
CA LEU A 113 3.81 16.29 -8.47
C LEU A 113 3.27 16.79 -9.82
N ASP A 114 2.21 16.17 -10.32
CA ASP A 114 1.55 16.61 -11.55
C ASP A 114 0.97 18.03 -11.39
N ASP A 115 0.30 18.32 -10.26
CA ASP A 115 -0.28 19.63 -9.93
C ASP A 115 0.81 20.73 -9.82
N GLU A 116 1.98 20.39 -9.28
CA GLU A 116 3.12 21.30 -9.12
C GLU A 116 4.05 21.36 -10.35
N GLY A 117 3.77 20.56 -11.39
CA GLY A 117 4.61 20.46 -12.58
C GLY A 117 6.02 19.91 -12.30
N ILE A 118 6.17 19.04 -11.30
CA ILE A 118 7.46 18.48 -10.88
C ILE A 118 7.64 17.11 -11.53
N ASP A 119 8.73 16.94 -12.28
CA ASP A 119 9.10 15.62 -12.80
C ASP A 119 9.54 14.70 -11.64
N TRP A 120 8.82 13.59 -11.47
CA TRP A 120 9.06 12.58 -10.45
C TRP A 120 10.39 11.81 -10.65
N LEU A 121 11.00 11.87 -11.83
CA LEU A 121 12.32 11.27 -12.12
C LEU A 121 13.48 12.26 -11.98
N ALA A 122 13.21 13.57 -11.86
CA ALA A 122 14.23 14.59 -11.83
C ALA A 122 14.78 14.80 -10.41
N PHE A 123 16.06 14.47 -10.19
CA PHE A 123 16.76 14.70 -8.91
C PHE A 123 17.87 15.74 -9.05
N PRO A 124 17.55 17.05 -9.04
CA PRO A 124 18.53 18.13 -9.18
C PRO A 124 19.47 18.23 -7.98
N ALA A 125 20.58 18.96 -8.17
CA ALA A 125 21.59 19.18 -7.13
C ALA A 125 20.97 19.86 -5.89
N ASN A 126 20.06 20.82 -6.09
CA ASN A 126 19.34 21.46 -5.01
C ASN A 126 18.36 20.48 -4.35
N LYS A 127 18.66 20.08 -3.11
CA LYS A 127 17.84 19.15 -2.32
C LYS A 127 16.37 19.56 -2.22
N ARG A 128 16.09 20.86 -2.06
CA ARG A 128 14.72 21.37 -1.87
C ARG A 128 13.85 21.29 -3.12
N GLN A 129 14.46 21.14 -4.30
CA GLN A 129 13.75 21.00 -5.58
C GLN A 129 13.49 19.54 -5.94
N ARG A 130 14.07 18.58 -5.20
CA ARG A 130 13.84 17.15 -5.47
C ARG A 130 12.39 16.79 -5.14
N PRO A 131 11.75 15.89 -5.93
CA PRO A 131 10.35 15.49 -5.75
C PRO A 131 10.04 15.01 -4.33
N THR A 132 10.97 14.23 -3.77
CA THR A 132 10.86 13.66 -2.42
C THR A 132 10.80 14.73 -1.32
N TYR A 133 11.66 15.74 -1.40
CA TYR A 133 11.70 16.84 -0.42
C TYR A 133 10.57 17.84 -0.61
N ARG A 134 10.19 18.14 -1.87
CA ARG A 134 9.02 18.97 -2.18
C ARG A 134 7.75 18.37 -1.58
N TYR A 135 7.51 17.09 -1.84
CA TYR A 135 6.36 16.40 -1.27
C TYR A 135 6.44 16.29 0.26
N SER A 136 7.62 16.01 0.83
CA SER A 136 7.79 16.01 2.29
C SER A 136 7.46 17.35 2.93
N ALA A 137 7.78 18.47 2.27
CA ALA A 137 7.44 19.80 2.74
C ALA A 137 5.93 20.06 2.66
N SER A 138 5.28 19.72 1.54
CA SER A 138 3.84 19.98 1.36
C SER A 138 2.98 19.21 2.37
N ILE A 139 3.25 17.92 2.59
CA ILE A 139 2.51 17.14 3.57
C ILE A 139 2.79 17.58 5.01
N LYS A 140 3.98 18.13 5.31
CA LYS A 140 4.28 18.72 6.63
C LYS A 140 3.42 19.96 6.87
N LEU A 141 3.24 20.78 5.84
CA LEU A 141 2.33 21.92 5.91
C LEU A 141 0.88 21.46 6.08
N ALA A 142 0.43 20.45 5.34
CA ALA A 142 -0.92 19.88 5.49
C ALA A 142 -1.16 19.31 6.90
N VAL A 143 -0.14 18.72 7.53
CA VAL A 143 -0.23 18.28 8.92
C VAL A 143 -0.33 19.46 9.88
N GLN A 144 0.46 20.52 9.66
CA GLN A 144 0.40 21.73 10.48
C GLN A 144 -0.95 22.46 10.34
N ALA A 145 -1.55 22.41 9.15
CA ALA A 145 -2.89 22.94 8.88
C ALA A 145 -4.02 22.07 9.43
N GLY A 146 -3.74 20.86 9.91
CA GLY A 146 -4.75 19.91 10.41
C GLY A 146 -5.54 19.18 9.32
N GLU A 147 -5.19 19.36 8.05
CA GLU A 147 -5.82 18.70 6.89
C GLU A 147 -5.42 17.22 6.78
N LEU A 148 -4.23 16.89 7.30
CA LEU A 148 -3.67 15.54 7.26
C LEU A 148 -3.22 15.10 8.66
N SER A 149 -3.60 13.90 9.08
CA SER A 149 -3.06 13.36 10.32
C SER A 149 -1.57 13.02 10.18
N ALA A 150 -0.80 13.21 11.24
CA ALA A 150 0.63 12.88 11.24
C ALA A 150 0.86 11.40 10.85
N GLY A 151 0.00 10.48 11.34
CA GLY A 151 0.06 9.06 11.01
C GLY A 151 -0.09 8.79 9.51
N VAL A 152 -1.03 9.44 8.84
CA VAL A 152 -1.22 9.33 7.38
C VAL A 152 -0.03 9.93 6.64
N ALA A 153 0.49 11.08 7.08
CA ALA A 153 1.66 11.70 6.47
C ALA A 153 2.90 10.80 6.54
N LYS A 154 3.15 10.18 7.70
CA LYS A 154 4.23 9.20 7.88
C LYS A 154 4.05 7.98 6.98
N ARG A 155 2.83 7.45 6.89
CA ARG A 155 2.48 6.31 6.01
C ARG A 155 2.77 6.64 4.54
N ARG A 156 2.28 7.78 4.05
CA ARG A 156 2.51 8.28 2.68
C ARG A 156 3.99 8.41 2.35
N MET A 157 4.78 9.05 3.22
CA MET A 157 6.23 9.17 2.98
C MET A 157 6.94 7.82 3.02
N GLY A 158 6.51 6.90 3.88
CA GLY A 158 7.04 5.55 3.92
C GLY A 158 6.82 4.81 2.61
N ALA A 159 5.64 4.95 2.00
CA ALA A 159 5.34 4.36 0.69
C ALA A 159 6.25 4.94 -0.41
N VAL A 160 6.38 6.28 -0.47
CA VAL A 160 7.23 6.97 -1.46
C VAL A 160 8.71 6.57 -1.33
N ALA A 161 9.25 6.54 -0.10
CA ALA A 161 10.64 6.14 0.12
C ALA A 161 10.89 4.68 -0.30
N ARG A 162 9.96 3.77 0.02
CA ARG A 162 10.07 2.36 -0.39
C ARG A 162 9.96 2.19 -1.91
N PHE A 163 9.10 2.96 -2.57
CA PHE A 163 8.95 2.97 -4.02
C PHE A 163 10.25 3.40 -4.72
N TYR A 164 10.83 4.54 -4.34
CA TYR A 164 12.10 4.98 -4.92
C TYR A 164 13.26 4.05 -4.58
N ARG A 165 13.26 3.44 -3.40
CA ARG A 165 14.30 2.44 -3.06
C ARG A 165 14.23 1.25 -4.02
N TRP A 166 13.03 0.73 -4.26
CA TRP A 166 12.81 -0.33 -5.25
C TRP A 166 13.18 0.10 -6.67
N LEU A 167 12.85 1.33 -7.06
CA LEU A 167 13.24 1.85 -8.37
C LEU A 167 14.76 1.82 -8.58
N ILE A 168 15.52 2.17 -7.54
CA ILE A 168 16.99 2.22 -7.60
C ILE A 168 17.61 0.82 -7.57
N THR A 169 17.07 -0.09 -6.76
CA THR A 169 17.67 -1.43 -6.59
C THR A 169 17.24 -2.41 -7.67
N GLU A 170 15.95 -2.45 -8.00
CA GLU A 170 15.36 -3.45 -8.89
C GLU A 170 15.07 -2.90 -10.30
N ALA A 171 14.53 -1.68 -10.40
CA ALA A 171 14.10 -1.13 -11.69
C ALA A 171 15.21 -0.40 -12.48
N GLY A 172 16.44 -0.37 -11.96
CA GLY A 172 17.59 0.23 -12.62
C GLY A 172 17.58 1.77 -12.70
N PHE A 173 16.71 2.44 -11.94
CA PHE A 173 16.66 3.90 -11.90
C PHE A 173 17.92 4.47 -11.26
N ARG A 174 18.63 5.35 -11.98
CA ARG A 174 19.84 6.02 -11.50
C ARG A 174 19.59 7.53 -11.37
N PRO A 175 19.15 8.01 -10.19
CA PRO A 175 18.92 9.43 -10.01
C PRO A 175 20.25 10.20 -10.08
N ALA A 176 20.23 11.38 -10.70
CA ALA A 176 21.43 12.23 -10.82
C ALA A 176 22.00 12.64 -9.45
N ASN A 177 21.14 12.72 -8.42
CA ASN A 177 21.52 12.98 -7.05
C ASN A 177 20.72 12.09 -6.08
N ALA A 178 21.28 11.78 -4.92
CA ALA A 178 20.63 10.95 -3.91
C ALA A 178 19.22 11.47 -3.54
N PRO A 179 18.16 10.63 -3.53
CA PRO A 179 16.81 11.09 -3.21
C PRO A 179 16.59 11.59 -1.78
N TRP A 180 17.41 11.15 -0.82
CA TRP A 180 17.38 11.53 0.60
C TRP A 180 18.72 11.23 1.28
N VAL A 181 18.84 11.57 2.55
CA VAL A 181 19.94 11.15 3.41
C VAL A 181 19.47 9.98 4.29
N GLU A 182 20.23 8.88 4.29
CA GLU A 182 19.96 7.72 5.14
C GLU A 182 20.74 7.80 6.46
N SER A 183 20.16 7.24 7.51
CA SER A 183 20.80 7.07 8.81
C SER A 183 20.34 5.76 9.44
N ASP A 184 21.30 4.95 9.85
CA ASP A 184 21.03 3.66 10.49
C ASP A 184 20.67 3.90 11.97
N ARG A 185 19.57 3.30 12.42
CA ARG A 185 19.12 3.38 13.81
C ARG A 185 18.86 1.99 14.35
N PHE A 186 19.51 1.67 15.45
CA PHE A 186 19.28 0.42 16.17
C PHE A 186 18.09 0.59 17.12
N ILE A 187 17.08 -0.28 16.98
CA ILE A 187 15.95 -0.37 17.90
C ILE A 187 16.16 -1.62 18.73
N GLU A 188 16.45 -1.43 20.00
CA GLU A 188 16.45 -2.51 20.97
C GLU A 188 15.01 -2.79 21.39
N PHE A 189 14.58 -4.04 21.29
CA PHE A 189 13.29 -4.48 21.78
C PHE A 189 13.48 -5.59 22.80
N LYS A 190 12.63 -5.61 23.82
CA LYS A 190 12.62 -6.61 24.87
C LYS A 190 11.26 -7.30 24.88
N ASP A 191 11.25 -8.60 24.68
CA ASP A 191 10.05 -9.42 24.81
C ASP A 191 9.68 -9.58 26.29
N GLN A 192 8.39 -9.82 26.57
CA GLN A 192 7.86 -10.04 27.91
C GLN A 192 8.53 -11.25 28.60
N LYS A 193 9.10 -12.18 27.82
CA LYS A 193 9.86 -13.35 28.29
C LYS A 193 11.35 -13.07 28.52
N GLY A 194 11.80 -11.81 28.41
CA GLY A 194 13.18 -11.40 28.74
C GLY A 194 14.19 -11.49 27.61
N PHE A 195 13.80 -11.95 26.41
CA PHE A 195 14.65 -11.90 25.23
C PHE A 195 14.81 -10.45 24.76
N SER A 196 16.04 -10.03 24.54
CA SER A 196 16.35 -8.73 23.94
C SER A 196 16.97 -8.94 22.56
N GLY A 197 16.50 -8.17 21.59
CA GLY A 197 17.01 -8.18 20.23
C GLY A 197 17.24 -6.77 19.74
N VAL A 198 18.20 -6.60 18.84
CA VAL A 198 18.51 -5.32 18.20
C VAL A 198 18.09 -5.43 16.74
N ILE A 199 17.15 -4.59 16.32
CA ILE A 199 16.75 -4.46 14.91
C ILE A 199 17.44 -3.23 14.36
N GLU A 200 18.27 -3.41 13.32
CA GLU A 200 18.78 -2.30 12.54
C GLU A 200 17.67 -1.78 11.63
N VAL A 201 17.32 -0.50 11.80
CA VAL A 201 16.29 0.18 11.02
C VAL A 201 16.92 1.35 10.27
N LYS A 202 16.91 1.26 8.94
CA LYS A 202 17.30 2.37 8.07
C LYS A 202 16.23 3.46 8.12
N THR A 203 16.61 4.61 8.65
CA THR A 203 15.75 5.80 8.69
C THR A 203 16.20 6.83 7.66
N THR A 204 15.25 7.66 7.21
CA THR A 204 15.51 8.73 6.25
C THR A 204 15.18 10.08 6.86
N ASP A 205 15.87 11.13 6.42
CA ASP A 205 15.59 12.53 6.82
C ASP A 205 14.23 13.05 6.32
N LEU A 206 13.59 12.30 5.42
CA LEU A 206 12.21 12.50 4.97
C LEU A 206 11.15 12.06 6.00
N SER A 207 11.54 11.31 7.03
CA SER A 207 10.60 10.75 8.01
C SER A 207 9.88 11.83 8.82
N ILE A 208 8.55 11.71 8.90
CA ILE A 208 7.70 12.63 9.66
C ILE A 208 7.54 12.06 11.08
N ARG A 209 8.02 12.82 12.06
CA ARG A 209 7.85 12.47 13.47
C ARG A 209 6.39 12.63 13.85
N CYS A 210 5.75 11.52 14.16
CA CYS A 210 4.45 11.50 14.82
C CYS A 210 4.71 11.35 16.31
N ARG A 211 4.47 12.40 17.11
CA ARG A 211 4.20 12.17 18.53
C ARG A 211 2.77 11.66 18.59
N ARG A 212 2.55 10.46 19.15
CA ARG A 212 1.20 10.09 19.56
C ARG A 212 0.82 11.11 20.63
N ALA A 213 -0.24 11.87 20.39
CA ALA A 213 -0.88 12.63 21.44
C ALA A 213 -1.63 11.60 22.29
N GLU A 214 -0.90 10.94 23.20
CA GLU A 214 -1.50 10.22 24.31
C GLU A 214 -1.88 11.29 25.31
N ASP A 215 -3.18 11.63 25.35
CA ASP A 215 -3.73 12.36 26.47
C ASP A 215 -3.77 11.38 27.65
N PRO A 216 -2.99 11.61 28.73
CA PRO A 216 -2.94 10.68 29.86
C PRO A 216 -4.28 10.52 30.58
N TRP A 217 -5.28 11.34 30.26
CA TRP A 217 -6.62 11.35 30.85
C TRP A 217 -7.71 10.87 29.89
N ASP A 218 -7.37 10.43 28.67
CA ASP A 218 -8.35 9.89 27.72
C ASP A 218 -8.53 8.39 27.96
N ASP A 219 -9.62 8.02 28.67
CA ASP A 219 -10.04 6.63 28.93
C ASP A 219 -10.51 5.87 27.65
N ARG A 220 -10.14 6.37 26.47
CA ARG A 220 -10.57 5.85 25.17
C ARG A 220 -9.46 5.06 24.50
N ILE A 221 -9.80 3.85 24.09
CA ILE A 221 -8.95 3.02 23.25
C ILE A 221 -9.03 3.55 21.82
N GLN A 222 -7.87 3.79 21.21
CA GLN A 222 -7.76 4.15 19.80
C GLN A 222 -7.62 2.88 18.95
N ASP A 223 -8.75 2.28 18.57
CA ASP A 223 -8.79 1.16 17.62
C ASP A 223 -9.80 1.47 16.51
N GLY A 224 -9.33 2.11 15.43
CA GLY A 224 -10.17 2.58 14.31
C GLY A 224 -11.14 3.72 14.62
N GLY A 225 -11.38 4.02 15.91
CA GLY A 225 -12.21 5.11 16.43
C GLY A 225 -11.90 5.36 17.91
N ARG A 226 -12.62 6.31 18.52
CA ARG A 226 -12.52 6.63 19.97
C ARG A 226 -13.49 5.75 20.75
N LEU A 227 -13.07 4.54 21.11
CA LEU A 227 -13.91 3.57 21.82
C LEU A 227 -13.67 3.70 23.33
N ARG A 228 -14.73 3.80 24.11
CA ARG A 228 -14.66 3.59 25.56
C ARG A 228 -15.53 2.39 25.95
N PRO A 229 -15.17 1.65 27.01
CA PRO A 229 -16.10 0.72 27.63
C PRO A 229 -17.42 1.42 27.96
N LEU A 230 -18.54 0.77 27.65
CA LEU A 230 -19.85 1.24 28.10
C LEU A 230 -19.89 1.15 29.64
N SER A 231 -20.43 2.17 30.28
CA SER A 231 -20.70 2.12 31.73
C SER A 231 -21.80 1.10 32.03
N SER A 232 -21.87 0.60 33.27
CA SER A 232 -22.87 -0.40 33.67
C SER A 232 -24.30 0.06 33.41
N SER A 233 -24.60 1.35 33.59
CA SER A 233 -25.92 1.94 33.30
C SER A 233 -26.22 1.96 31.80
N GLU A 234 -25.25 2.32 30.95
CA GLU A 234 -25.41 2.30 29.50
C GLU A 234 -25.57 0.87 28.96
N GLN A 235 -24.88 -0.09 29.56
CA GLN A 235 -25.04 -1.51 29.21
C GLN A 235 -26.45 -2.02 29.52
N SER A 236 -27.01 -1.64 30.68
CA SER A 236 -28.39 -2.00 31.06
C SER A 236 -29.42 -1.45 30.07
N VAL A 237 -29.31 -0.15 29.72
CA VAL A 237 -30.23 0.49 28.77
C VAL A 237 -30.14 -0.14 27.39
N LEU A 238 -28.94 -0.51 26.94
CA LEU A 238 -28.74 -1.18 25.66
C LEU A 238 -29.37 -2.59 25.66
N LEU A 239 -29.19 -3.37 26.73
CA LEU A 239 -29.81 -4.69 26.86
C LEU A 239 -31.34 -4.63 26.89
N GLU A 240 -31.92 -3.65 27.59
CA GLU A 240 -33.36 -3.43 27.62
C GLU A 240 -33.91 -3.05 26.23
N SER A 241 -33.19 -2.18 25.52
CA SER A 241 -33.55 -1.77 24.15
C SER A 241 -33.47 -2.94 23.17
N LEU A 242 -32.44 -3.79 23.28
CA LEU A 242 -32.27 -4.97 22.44
C LEU A 242 -33.34 -6.04 22.71
N ALA A 243 -33.74 -6.20 23.97
CA ALA A 243 -34.85 -7.08 24.35
C ALA A 243 -36.19 -6.59 23.78
N ALA A 244 -36.44 -5.27 23.80
CA ALA A 244 -37.64 -4.66 23.22
C ALA A 244 -37.70 -4.80 21.68
N LEU A 245 -36.55 -4.76 21.01
CA LEU A 245 -36.43 -4.93 19.56
C LEU A 245 -36.47 -6.40 19.10
N GLY A 246 -36.40 -7.36 20.03
CA GLY A 246 -36.39 -8.79 19.71
C GLY A 246 -35.12 -9.28 18.99
N ASN A 247 -34.00 -8.56 19.08
CA ASN A 247 -32.74 -8.96 18.44
C ASN A 247 -31.93 -9.90 19.35
N ILE A 248 -32.27 -11.18 19.28
CA ILE A 248 -31.73 -12.24 20.14
C ILE A 248 -30.22 -12.43 19.92
N GLU A 249 -29.75 -12.34 18.66
CA GLU A 249 -28.33 -12.48 18.30
C GLU A 249 -27.46 -11.40 18.96
N MET A 250 -27.85 -10.11 18.85
CA MET A 250 -27.10 -9.02 19.49
C MET A 250 -27.17 -9.09 21.02
N THR A 251 -28.29 -9.55 21.57
CA THR A 251 -28.45 -9.74 23.02
C THR A 251 -27.52 -10.82 23.55
N LEU A 252 -27.38 -11.93 22.81
CA LEU A 252 -26.45 -13.02 23.15
C LEU A 252 -24.99 -12.60 23.00
N TRP A 253 -24.62 -11.92 21.92
CA TRP A 253 -23.28 -11.36 21.73
C TRP A 253 -22.86 -10.44 22.86
N MET A 254 -23.78 -9.59 23.35
CA MET A 254 -23.50 -8.66 24.43
C MET A 254 -23.48 -9.32 25.82
N ARG A 255 -24.23 -10.41 26.02
CA ARG A 255 -24.27 -11.18 27.28
C ARG A 255 -23.21 -12.28 27.38
N ALA A 256 -22.57 -12.65 26.27
CA ALA A 256 -21.52 -13.65 26.28
C ALA A 256 -20.36 -13.19 27.19
N PRO A 257 -19.90 -14.01 28.15
CA PRO A 257 -18.80 -13.63 29.02
C PRO A 257 -17.53 -13.43 28.18
N VAL A 258 -16.92 -12.24 28.31
CA VAL A 258 -15.58 -11.91 27.81
C VAL A 258 -14.55 -12.72 28.60
N ASN A 259 -14.48 -14.03 28.34
CA ASN A 259 -13.54 -14.95 28.99
C ASN A 259 -12.50 -15.51 28.01
N SER A 260 -12.39 -14.94 26.81
CA SER A 260 -11.49 -15.41 25.75
C SER A 260 -10.31 -14.48 25.47
N ALA A 261 -10.14 -13.36 26.19
CA ALA A 261 -9.09 -12.37 25.92
C ALA A 261 -7.80 -12.54 26.76
N ASN A 262 -7.60 -13.68 27.41
CA ASN A 262 -6.38 -13.97 28.17
C ASN A 262 -5.89 -15.40 27.94
N ARG A 263 -5.38 -15.68 26.73
CA ARG A 263 -4.47 -16.80 26.42
C ARG A 263 -3.50 -16.40 25.31
#